data_AF-A0A6A4ZYE8-F1
#
_entry.id   AF-A0A6A4ZYE8-F1
#
_cell.length_a   1.000
_cell.length_b   1.000
_cell.length_c   1.000
_cell.angle_alpha   90.00
_cell.angle_beta   90.00
_cell.angle_gamma   90.00
#
_symmetry.space_group_name_H-M   'P 1'
#
loop_
_entity.id
_entity.type
_entity.pdbx_description
1 polymer ?
#
loop_
_entity_poly.entity_id
_entity_poly.type
_entity_poly.pdbx_seq_one_letter_code
_entity_poly.pdbx_strand_id
1 'polypeptide(L)'
;MTTQTTVTGRGSILHMKLTCDQAQHAKHAFCKFIYGEMFNYLIGRMNSTSAEFVKSKSFIGILDIFGFEVMPVNSFEQLCINFANEMLQQQFNKHIFVLEQERYAAEGIAVSVIEFQDNQECLDLIQKPPSGIMPLLDEQIMLKRKTTDRQLLTIYHQTHLEKHANYAKPRFESDDFVIKHYAGDVMYCINGFIGKNNDNLHEDLMDLLRA
;
A
#
# COMPACT_ATOMS: atom_id res chain seq x y z
N MET A 1 -26.62 -7.93 2.40
CA MET A 1 -25.59 -8.41 3.36
C MET A 1 -25.48 -9.93 3.44
N THR A 2 -26.57 -10.69 3.47
CA THR A 2 -26.54 -12.18 3.50
C THR A 2 -26.75 -12.82 2.12
N THR A 3 -27.16 -12.02 1.14
CA THR A 3 -27.33 -12.40 -0.25
C THR A 3 -26.48 -11.50 -1.13
N GLN A 4 -26.01 -12.07 -2.24
CA GLN A 4 -25.38 -11.35 -3.33
C GLN A 4 -26.21 -11.60 -4.60
N THR A 5 -26.52 -10.54 -5.31
CA THR A 5 -27.16 -10.57 -6.61
C THR A 5 -26.12 -10.32 -7.67
N THR A 6 -26.15 -11.12 -8.73
CA THR A 6 -25.25 -10.96 -9.86
C THR A 6 -26.07 -11.01 -11.13
N VAL A 7 -25.92 -10.01 -11.99
CA VAL A 7 -26.54 -10.01 -13.32
C VAL A 7 -25.61 -10.80 -14.26
N THR A 8 -26.11 -11.89 -14.83
CA THR A 8 -25.34 -12.66 -15.80
C THR A 8 -25.32 -11.94 -17.16
N GLY A 9 -24.37 -12.27 -18.03
CA GLY A 9 -24.27 -11.70 -19.38
C GLY A 9 -25.49 -11.94 -20.29
N ARG A 10 -26.51 -12.69 -19.84
CA ARG A 10 -27.79 -12.89 -20.54
C ARG A 10 -28.96 -12.14 -19.90
N GLY A 11 -28.69 -11.23 -18.97
CA GLY A 11 -29.71 -10.42 -18.28
C GLY A 11 -30.50 -11.18 -17.20
N SER A 12 -30.15 -12.44 -16.89
CA SER A 12 -30.76 -13.15 -15.77
C SER A 12 -30.13 -12.72 -14.44
N ILE A 13 -30.99 -12.50 -13.44
CA ILE A 13 -30.61 -12.12 -12.08
C ILE A 13 -30.40 -13.40 -11.26
N LEU A 14 -29.19 -13.61 -10.75
CA LEU A 14 -28.87 -14.72 -9.87
C LEU A 14 -28.79 -14.22 -8.43
N HIS A 15 -29.58 -14.79 -7.52
CA HIS A 15 -29.45 -14.56 -6.08
C HIS A 15 -28.68 -15.69 -5.42
N MET A 16 -27.51 -15.38 -4.87
CA MET A 16 -26.65 -16.31 -4.15
C MET A 16 -26.72 -16.05 -2.65
N LYS A 17 -26.89 -17.12 -1.86
CA LYS A 17 -26.75 -17.04 -0.40
C LYS A 17 -25.27 -17.05 -0.04
N LEU A 18 -24.87 -16.13 0.82
CA LEU A 18 -23.50 -16.03 1.32
C LEU A 18 -23.32 -16.94 2.54
N THR A 19 -22.10 -17.46 2.73
CA THR A 19 -21.71 -18.09 3.99
C THR A 19 -21.63 -17.05 5.11
N CYS A 20 -21.54 -17.50 6.37
CA CYS A 20 -21.39 -16.60 7.51
C CYS A 20 -20.13 -15.70 7.36
N ASP A 21 -19.00 -16.30 6.99
CA ASP A 21 -17.74 -15.56 6.77
C ASP A 21 -17.85 -14.55 5.63
N GLN A 22 -18.48 -14.93 4.52
CA GLN A 22 -18.71 -14.03 3.38
C GLN A 22 -19.63 -12.86 3.75
N ALA A 23 -20.69 -13.11 4.53
CA ALA A 23 -21.59 -12.07 5.00
C ALA A 23 -20.89 -11.12 5.99
N GLN A 24 -20.03 -11.65 6.87
CA GLN A 24 -19.22 -10.84 7.78
C GLN A 24 -18.21 -9.96 7.03
N HIS A 25 -17.52 -10.51 6.03
CA HIS A 25 -16.62 -9.75 5.15
C HIS A 25 -17.37 -8.65 4.40
N ALA A 26 -18.53 -8.96 3.81
CA ALA A 26 -19.36 -7.97 3.11
C ALA A 26 -19.79 -6.82 4.05
N LYS A 27 -20.16 -7.14 5.30
CA LYS A 27 -20.47 -6.13 6.32
C LYS A 27 -19.26 -5.26 6.64
N HIS A 28 -18.08 -5.86 6.86
CA HIS A 28 -16.86 -5.10 7.16
C HIS A 28 -16.46 -4.18 6.00
N ALA A 29 -16.49 -4.68 4.77
CA ALA A 29 -16.23 -3.89 3.57
C ALA A 29 -17.21 -2.72 3.45
N PHE A 30 -18.50 -2.95 3.72
CA PHE A 30 -19.52 -1.89 3.74
C PHE A 30 -19.27 -0.83 4.80
N CYS A 31 -18.91 -1.22 6.03
CA CYS A 31 -18.57 -0.26 7.08
C CYS A 31 -17.33 0.58 6.72
N LYS A 32 -16.28 -0.06 6.17
CA LYS A 32 -15.09 0.64 5.67
C LYS A 32 -15.45 1.66 4.59
N PHE A 33 -16.30 1.26 3.64
CA PHE A 33 -16.75 2.12 2.56
C PHE A 33 -17.48 3.36 3.06
N ILE A 34 -18.50 3.18 3.92
CA ILE A 34 -19.24 4.31 4.49
C ILE A 34 -18.32 5.26 5.25
N TYR A 35 -17.39 4.72 6.04
CA TYR A 35 -16.43 5.54 6.76
C TYR A 35 -15.49 6.30 5.80
N GLY A 36 -15.02 5.65 4.74
CA GLY A 36 -14.22 6.26 3.68
C GLY A 36 -14.96 7.40 2.98
N GLU A 37 -16.23 7.19 2.61
CA GLU A 37 -17.06 8.22 1.98
C GLU A 37 -17.35 9.39 2.92
N MET A 38 -17.62 9.11 4.21
CA MET A 38 -17.76 10.15 5.22
C MET A 38 -16.46 10.96 5.37
N PHE A 39 -15.31 10.29 5.40
CA PHE A 39 -14.01 10.96 5.48
C PHE A 39 -13.76 11.84 4.26
N ASN A 40 -14.00 11.32 3.04
CA ASN A 40 -13.90 12.08 1.79
C ASN A 40 -14.84 13.28 1.76
N TYR A 41 -16.08 13.11 2.25
CA TYR A 41 -17.05 14.20 2.38
C TYR A 41 -16.53 15.30 3.30
N LEU A 42 -15.98 14.95 4.47
CA LEU A 42 -15.40 15.92 5.40
C LEU A 42 -14.22 16.67 4.78
N ILE A 43 -13.31 15.97 4.10
CA ILE A 43 -12.19 16.58 3.36
C ILE A 43 -12.71 17.55 2.29
N GLY A 44 -13.71 17.13 1.51
CA GLY A 44 -14.36 17.98 0.51
C GLY A 44 -14.97 19.25 1.11
N ARG A 45 -15.66 19.13 2.24
CA ARG A 45 -16.23 20.27 2.97
C ARG A 45 -15.14 21.23 3.46
N MET A 46 -14.09 20.74 4.11
CA MET A 46 -12.97 21.56 4.59
C MET A 46 -12.23 22.28 3.45
N ASN A 47 -12.03 21.59 2.33
CA ASN A 47 -11.40 22.18 1.14
C ASN A 47 -12.30 23.25 0.51
N SER A 48 -13.62 23.01 0.41
CA SER A 48 -14.55 23.98 -0.16
C SER A 48 -14.62 25.29 0.62
N THR A 49 -14.51 25.24 1.96
CA THR A 49 -14.44 26.44 2.81
C THR A 49 -13.12 27.17 2.70
N SER A 50 -12.04 26.47 2.30
CA SER A 50 -10.69 27.05 2.18
C SER A 50 -10.39 27.59 0.77
N ALA A 51 -11.06 27.06 -0.26
CA ALA A 51 -10.83 27.38 -1.67
C ALA A 51 -11.13 28.85 -2.03
N GLU A 52 -11.94 29.55 -1.24
CA GLU A 52 -12.21 30.99 -1.44
C GLU A 52 -10.98 31.87 -1.17
N PHE A 53 -9.94 31.35 -0.49
CA PHE A 53 -8.78 32.13 -0.03
C PHE A 53 -7.54 32.09 -0.94
N VAL A 54 -7.47 31.24 -1.97
CA VAL A 54 -6.18 30.94 -2.64
C VAL A 54 -6.24 31.06 -4.17
N LYS A 55 -6.09 32.30 -4.67
CA LYS A 55 -5.49 32.57 -5.99
C LYS A 55 -4.04 33.04 -5.83
N SER A 56 -3.24 32.30 -5.06
CA SER A 56 -1.81 32.61 -4.89
C SER A 56 -0.97 31.89 -5.93
N LYS A 57 0.11 32.53 -6.42
CA LYS A 57 1.10 31.92 -7.33
C LYS A 57 2.07 30.97 -6.62
N SER A 58 2.05 30.92 -5.29
CA SER A 58 2.96 30.12 -4.46
C SER A 58 2.23 29.58 -3.23
N PHE A 59 2.67 28.42 -2.73
CA PHE A 59 2.13 27.79 -1.52
C PHE A 59 3.26 27.17 -0.70
N ILE A 60 3.00 27.00 0.60
CA ILE A 60 3.85 26.24 1.52
C ILE A 60 3.07 24.99 1.91
N GLY A 61 3.60 23.82 1.57
CA GLY A 61 3.02 22.54 1.97
C GLY A 61 3.58 22.10 3.32
N ILE A 62 2.69 21.74 4.24
CA ILE A 62 3.05 21.08 5.50
C ILE A 62 2.67 19.62 5.35
N LEU A 63 3.63 18.72 5.52
CA LEU A 63 3.43 17.28 5.46
C LEU A 63 3.53 16.70 6.88
N ASP A 64 2.45 16.08 7.33
CA ASP A 64 2.37 15.35 8.59
C ASP A 64 1.78 13.97 8.31
N ILE A 65 2.62 12.93 8.41
CA ILE A 65 2.25 11.54 8.14
C ILE A 65 2.84 10.63 9.21
N PHE A 66 2.38 9.38 9.28
CA PHE A 66 2.98 8.36 10.13
C PHE A 66 4.46 8.14 9.80
N GLY A 67 5.30 8.12 10.83
CA GLY A 67 6.71 7.72 10.71
C GLY A 67 6.87 6.22 10.48
N PHE A 68 8.12 5.77 10.32
CA PHE A 68 8.43 4.35 10.18
C PHE A 68 7.97 3.55 11.41
N GLU A 69 7.27 2.43 11.20
CA GLU A 69 6.67 1.62 12.26
C GLU A 69 7.18 0.17 12.24
N VAL A 70 7.53 -0.33 13.43
CA VAL A 70 7.78 -1.75 13.68
C VAL A 70 6.99 -2.17 14.91
N MET A 71 5.99 -3.01 14.68
CA MET A 71 5.12 -3.57 15.72
C MET A 71 5.44 -5.04 15.99
N PRO A 72 4.94 -5.61 17.11
CA PRO A 72 5.07 -7.04 17.38
C PRO A 72 4.52 -7.95 16.27
N VAL A 73 3.48 -7.49 15.57
CA VAL A 73 2.93 -8.14 14.37
C VAL A 73 2.70 -7.06 13.32
N ASN A 74 3.50 -7.06 12.25
CA ASN A 74 3.32 -6.14 11.13
C ASN A 74 2.49 -6.83 10.05
N SER A 75 1.51 -6.11 9.50
CA SER A 75 0.69 -6.60 8.40
C SER A 75 0.74 -5.64 7.22
N PHE A 76 -0.22 -5.75 6.30
CA PHE A 76 -0.29 -4.93 5.09
C PHE A 76 -0.28 -3.43 5.39
N GLU A 77 -0.93 -2.99 6.48
CA GLU A 77 -0.98 -1.58 6.87
C GLU A 77 0.42 -1.03 7.18
N GLN A 78 1.24 -1.76 7.94
CA GLN A 78 2.62 -1.36 8.24
C GLN A 78 3.48 -1.38 6.98
N LEU A 79 3.24 -2.33 6.06
CA LEU A 79 3.95 -2.34 4.79
C LEU A 79 3.68 -1.06 4.00
N CYS A 80 2.42 -0.60 3.95
CA CYS A 80 2.04 0.66 3.30
C CYS A 80 2.68 1.89 3.98
N ILE A 81 2.66 1.94 5.32
CA ILE A 81 3.28 3.03 6.09
C ILE A 81 4.79 3.09 5.84
N ASN A 82 5.48 1.95 5.93
CA ASN A 82 6.92 1.86 5.75
C ASN A 82 7.33 2.11 4.30
N PHE A 83 6.51 1.69 3.33
CA PHE A 83 6.70 2.03 1.92
C PHE A 83 6.60 3.53 1.66
N ALA A 84 5.61 4.22 2.24
CA ALA A 84 5.50 5.67 2.14
C ALA A 84 6.73 6.38 2.75
N ASN A 85 7.21 5.89 3.90
CA ASN A 85 8.44 6.41 4.51
C ASN A 85 9.67 6.17 3.63
N GLU A 86 9.76 5.03 2.93
CA GLU A 86 10.84 4.82 1.96
C GLU A 86 10.80 5.80 0.79
N MET A 87 9.61 6.12 0.27
CA MET A 87 9.48 7.12 -0.78
C MET A 87 9.93 8.51 -0.30
N LEU A 88 9.57 8.88 0.94
CA LEU A 88 10.03 10.13 1.54
C LEU A 88 11.54 10.13 1.76
N GLN A 89 12.11 9.02 2.25
CA GLN A 89 13.55 8.89 2.45
C GLN A 89 14.30 9.02 1.12
N GLN A 90 13.79 8.43 0.04
CA GLN A 90 14.38 8.56 -1.29
C GLN A 90 14.33 10.01 -1.78
N GLN A 91 13.20 10.70 -1.57
CA GLN A 91 13.05 12.10 -1.94
C GLN A 91 14.00 13.01 -1.14
N PHE A 92 14.13 12.75 0.16
CA PHE A 92 15.08 13.44 1.04
C PHE A 92 16.51 13.24 0.56
N ASN A 93 16.92 12.00 0.30
CA ASN A 93 18.25 11.65 -0.20
C ASN A 93 18.55 12.39 -1.52
N LYS A 94 17.61 12.38 -2.47
CA LYS A 94 17.77 13.10 -3.75
C LYS A 94 17.89 14.61 -3.57
N HIS A 95 17.04 15.21 -2.74
CA HIS A 95 16.99 16.66 -2.58
C HIS A 95 18.20 17.22 -1.82
N ILE A 96 18.54 16.60 -0.67
CA ILE A 96 19.71 17.01 0.11
C ILE A 96 20.98 16.84 -0.70
N PHE A 97 21.12 15.75 -1.47
CA PHE A 97 22.31 15.51 -2.28
C PHE A 97 22.51 16.56 -3.37
N VAL A 98 21.42 17.01 -4.01
CA VAL A 98 21.48 18.09 -5.00
C VAL A 98 21.90 19.40 -4.33
N LEU A 99 21.24 19.78 -3.23
CA LEU A 99 21.53 21.03 -2.51
C LEU A 99 22.98 21.08 -1.98
N GLU A 100 23.46 19.97 -1.44
CA GLU A 100 24.80 19.89 -0.85
C GLU A 100 25.89 19.99 -1.94
N GLN A 101 25.69 19.36 -3.10
CA GLN A 101 26.60 19.52 -4.25
C GLN A 101 26.60 20.94 -4.83
N GLU A 102 25.42 21.56 -4.97
CA GLU A 102 25.32 22.95 -5.43
C GLU A 102 26.09 23.90 -4.50
N ARG A 103 25.99 23.67 -3.18
CA ARG A 103 26.73 24.47 -2.18
C ARG A 103 28.24 24.26 -2.29
N TYR A 104 28.72 23.02 -2.38
CA TYR A 104 30.16 22.76 -2.52
C TYR A 104 30.74 23.33 -3.82
N ALA A 105 29.98 23.24 -4.92
CA ALA A 105 30.37 23.83 -6.20
C ALA A 105 30.46 25.36 -6.11
N ALA A 106 29.50 26.02 -5.44
CA ALA A 106 29.50 27.46 -5.23
C ALA A 106 30.68 27.94 -4.37
N GLU A 107 31.11 27.13 -3.40
CA GLU A 107 32.24 27.42 -2.52
C GLU A 107 33.61 27.01 -3.11
N GLY A 108 33.63 26.36 -4.29
CA GLY A 108 34.85 25.89 -4.94
C GLY A 108 35.55 24.76 -4.19
N ILE A 109 34.82 24.03 -3.34
CA ILE A 109 35.37 22.96 -2.50
C ILE A 109 35.29 21.64 -3.27
N ALA A 110 36.44 21.03 -3.52
CA ALA A 110 36.52 19.68 -4.06
C ALA A 110 36.17 18.65 -2.98
N VAL A 111 34.88 18.38 -2.80
CA VAL A 111 34.39 17.36 -1.86
C VAL A 111 34.27 16.01 -2.57
N SER A 112 34.78 14.95 -1.94
CA SER A 112 34.54 13.57 -2.38
C SER A 112 33.05 13.26 -2.33
N VAL A 113 32.52 12.51 -3.30
CA VAL A 113 31.09 12.11 -3.34
C VAL A 113 30.68 11.56 -1.97
N ILE A 114 29.70 12.21 -1.32
CA ILE A 114 29.14 11.71 -0.07
C ILE A 114 28.42 10.40 -0.37
N GLU A 115 28.95 9.29 0.14
CA GLU A 115 28.29 7.99 0.05
C GLU A 115 27.06 7.98 0.98
N PHE A 116 25.89 7.74 0.40
CA PHE A 116 24.66 7.51 1.15
C PHE A 116 24.09 6.14 0.78
N GLN A 117 23.30 5.59 1.69
CA GLN A 117 22.59 4.35 1.43
C GLN A 117 21.38 4.64 0.54
N ASP A 118 21.51 4.35 -0.75
CA ASP A 118 20.41 4.46 -1.69
C ASP A 118 19.38 3.36 -1.40
N ASN A 119 18.12 3.77 -1.20
CA ASN A 119 17.01 2.89 -0.87
C ASN A 119 16.19 2.51 -2.12
N GLN A 120 16.65 2.88 -3.32
CA GLN A 120 15.96 2.60 -4.59
C GLN A 120 15.74 1.11 -4.82
N GLU A 121 16.67 0.23 -4.42
CA GLU A 121 16.49 -1.23 -4.53
C GLU A 121 15.32 -1.73 -3.64
N CYS A 122 15.15 -1.17 -2.44
CA CYS A 122 14.03 -1.52 -1.57
C CYS A 122 12.70 -1.00 -2.15
N LEU A 123 12.69 0.21 -2.71
CA LEU A 123 11.50 0.73 -3.41
C LEU A 123 11.14 -0.14 -4.61
N ASP A 124 12.13 -0.53 -5.41
CA ASP A 124 11.94 -1.39 -6.57
C ASP A 124 11.38 -2.76 -6.17
N LEU A 125 11.88 -3.36 -5.09
CA LEU A 125 11.33 -4.60 -4.54
C LEU A 125 9.83 -4.47 -4.24
N ILE A 126 9.38 -3.33 -3.69
CA ILE A 126 7.99 -3.15 -3.28
C ILE A 126 7.10 -2.81 -4.48
N GLN A 127 7.50 -1.86 -5.32
CA GLN A 127 6.60 -1.22 -6.29
C GLN A 127 6.84 -1.61 -7.76
N LYS A 128 8.02 -2.13 -8.13
CA LYS A 128 8.42 -2.24 -9.54
C LYS A 128 7.65 -3.35 -10.26
N PRO A 129 6.87 -3.04 -11.31
CA PRO A 129 6.23 -4.06 -12.12
C PRO A 129 7.26 -4.84 -12.97
N PRO A 130 7.00 -6.12 -13.31
CA PRO A 130 5.84 -6.92 -12.92
C PRO A 130 6.03 -7.66 -11.59
N SER A 131 7.24 -7.70 -11.06
CA SER A 131 7.64 -8.65 -10.01
C SER A 131 7.68 -8.08 -8.60
N GLY A 132 7.36 -6.81 -8.38
CA GLY A 132 7.37 -6.22 -7.05
C GLY A 132 6.31 -6.81 -6.12
N ILE A 133 6.48 -6.62 -4.81
CA ILE A 133 5.56 -7.13 -3.77
C ILE A 133 4.11 -6.67 -4.02
N MET A 134 3.89 -5.39 -4.31
CA MET A 134 2.56 -4.84 -4.59
C MET A 134 2.01 -5.33 -5.95
N PRO A 135 2.75 -5.25 -7.08
CA PRO A 135 2.29 -5.83 -8.35
C PRO A 135 1.86 -7.31 -8.27
N LEU A 136 2.64 -8.14 -7.56
CA LEU A 136 2.32 -9.56 -7.38
C LEU A 136 1.06 -9.77 -6.51
N LEU A 137 0.84 -8.93 -5.50
CA LEU A 137 -0.40 -8.93 -4.71
C LEU A 137 -1.60 -8.57 -5.58
N ASP A 138 -1.49 -7.51 -6.38
CA ASP A 138 -2.54 -7.05 -7.29
C ASP A 138 -2.90 -8.13 -8.31
N GLU A 139 -1.90 -8.81 -8.88
CA GLU A 139 -2.12 -9.93 -9.80
C GLU A 139 -2.97 -11.03 -9.17
N GLN A 140 -2.72 -11.40 -7.90
CA GLN A 140 -3.50 -12.44 -7.23
C GLN A 140 -4.96 -12.04 -7.02
N ILE A 141 -5.25 -10.74 -6.83
CA ILE A 141 -6.61 -10.23 -6.70
C ILE A 141 -7.31 -10.22 -8.07
N MET A 142 -6.60 -9.85 -9.13
CA MET A 142 -7.16 -9.80 -10.49
C MET A 142 -7.49 -11.18 -11.06
N LEU A 143 -6.73 -12.23 -10.71
CA LEU A 143 -6.87 -13.55 -11.29
C LEU A 143 -8.21 -14.25 -10.98
N LYS A 144 -9.06 -13.71 -10.08
CA LYS A 144 -10.37 -14.27 -9.65
C LYS A 144 -10.33 -15.76 -9.22
N ARG A 145 -9.14 -16.35 -9.12
CA ARG A 145 -8.88 -17.68 -8.56
C ARG A 145 -8.80 -17.51 -7.05
N LYS A 146 -9.26 -18.51 -6.29
CA LYS A 146 -9.14 -18.53 -4.83
C LYS A 146 -7.67 -18.78 -4.44
N THR A 147 -6.80 -17.79 -4.66
CA THR A 147 -5.43 -17.81 -4.15
C THR A 147 -5.47 -17.52 -2.65
N THR A 148 -4.77 -18.32 -1.87
CA THR A 148 -4.62 -18.14 -0.41
C THR A 148 -3.41 -17.26 -0.11
N ASP A 149 -3.42 -16.58 1.04
CA ASP A 149 -2.28 -15.75 1.47
C ASP A 149 -0.97 -16.55 1.51
N ARG A 150 -1.01 -17.84 1.90
CA ARG A 150 0.17 -18.74 1.90
C ARG A 150 0.71 -19.02 0.49
N GLN A 151 -0.16 -19.08 -0.52
CA GLN A 151 0.28 -19.19 -1.92
C GLN A 151 0.95 -17.90 -2.39
N LEU A 152 0.41 -16.74 -2.01
CA LEU A 152 1.07 -15.44 -2.27
C LEU A 152 2.46 -15.38 -1.63
N LEU A 153 2.60 -15.82 -0.37
CA LEU A 153 3.90 -15.91 0.30
C LEU A 153 4.88 -16.81 -0.47
N THR A 154 4.39 -17.95 -0.96
CA THR A 154 5.19 -18.87 -1.78
C THR A 154 5.68 -18.19 -3.06
N ILE A 155 4.84 -17.39 -3.72
CA ILE A 155 5.21 -16.59 -4.90
C ILE A 155 6.27 -15.55 -4.55
N TYR A 156 6.13 -14.84 -3.43
CA TYR A 156 7.15 -13.89 -2.96
C TYR A 156 8.50 -14.57 -2.71
N HIS A 157 8.50 -15.69 -2.00
CA HIS A 157 9.72 -16.45 -1.76
C HIS A 157 10.36 -16.94 -3.08
N GLN A 158 9.57 -17.50 -4.00
CA GLN A 158 10.09 -17.97 -5.29
C GLN A 158 10.66 -16.84 -6.15
N THR A 159 10.06 -15.65 -6.07
CA THR A 159 10.47 -14.49 -6.89
C THR A 159 11.72 -13.81 -6.32
N HIS A 160 11.83 -13.66 -4.99
CA HIS A 160 12.82 -12.76 -4.38
C HIS A 160 13.85 -13.41 -3.47
N LEU A 161 13.56 -14.58 -2.89
CA LEU A 161 14.47 -15.22 -1.94
C LEU A 161 15.81 -15.55 -2.63
N GLU A 162 16.91 -15.12 -2.01
CA GLU A 162 18.29 -15.24 -2.55
C GLU A 162 18.55 -14.52 -3.88
N LYS A 163 17.56 -13.78 -4.40
CA LYS A 163 17.62 -13.03 -5.66
C LYS A 163 17.62 -11.52 -5.44
N HIS A 164 17.10 -11.04 -4.32
CA HIS A 164 17.02 -9.62 -4.00
C HIS A 164 17.63 -9.33 -2.62
N ALA A 165 18.54 -8.35 -2.54
CA ALA A 165 19.28 -8.04 -1.32
C ALA A 165 18.38 -7.61 -0.14
N ASN A 166 17.33 -6.84 -0.43
CA ASN A 166 16.35 -6.37 0.55
C ASN A 166 15.24 -7.38 0.90
N TYR A 167 15.26 -8.60 0.36
CA TYR A 167 14.26 -9.61 0.69
C TYR A 167 14.88 -10.75 1.49
N ALA A 168 14.20 -11.19 2.54
CA ALA A 168 14.61 -12.35 3.33
C ALA A 168 13.41 -13.17 3.83
N LYS A 169 13.71 -14.39 4.27
CA LYS A 169 12.76 -15.26 4.97
C LYS A 169 13.15 -15.34 6.46
N PRO A 170 12.18 -15.40 7.38
CA PRO A 170 12.47 -15.69 8.78
C PRO A 170 13.27 -16.98 8.97
N ARG A 171 14.09 -17.02 10.02
CA ARG A 171 14.94 -18.19 10.33
C ARG A 171 14.13 -19.44 10.68
N PHE A 172 12.99 -19.26 11.34
CA PHE A 172 12.06 -20.33 11.68
C PHE A 172 10.92 -20.36 10.67
N GLU A 173 10.33 -21.54 10.46
CA GLU A 173 9.20 -21.67 9.55
C GLU A 173 7.99 -20.92 10.11
N SER A 174 7.58 -19.88 9.39
CA SER A 174 6.41 -19.07 9.68
C SER A 174 5.78 -18.56 8.39
N ASP A 175 4.53 -18.10 8.47
CA ASP A 175 3.81 -17.48 7.35
C ASP A 175 4.17 -15.98 7.22
N ASP A 176 5.47 -15.66 7.28
CA ASP A 176 5.97 -14.29 7.23
C ASP A 176 7.10 -14.13 6.20
N PHE A 177 7.31 -12.89 5.76
CA PHE A 177 8.45 -12.48 4.94
C PHE A 177 9.12 -11.25 5.54
N VAL A 178 10.38 -11.01 5.18
CA VAL A 178 11.17 -9.89 5.70
C VAL A 178 11.57 -8.97 4.56
N ILE A 179 11.35 -7.66 4.75
CA ILE A 179 11.91 -6.61 3.91
C ILE A 179 12.94 -5.83 4.72
N LYS A 180 14.12 -5.61 4.12
CA LYS A 180 15.19 -4.80 4.69
C LYS A 180 15.04 -3.34 4.24
N HIS A 181 14.41 -2.54 5.08
CA HIS A 181 14.21 -1.11 4.85
C HIS A 181 15.43 -0.30 5.28
N TYR A 182 15.48 0.97 4.92
CA TYR A 182 16.52 1.92 5.37
C TYR A 182 16.64 2.01 6.89
N ALA A 183 15.52 1.85 7.61
CA ALA A 183 15.45 1.95 9.07
C ALA A 183 15.63 0.60 9.77
N GLY A 184 15.71 -0.51 9.02
CA GLY A 184 15.92 -1.85 9.55
C GLY A 184 15.06 -2.93 8.91
N ASP A 185 15.31 -4.17 9.33
CA ASP A 185 14.58 -5.35 8.86
C ASP A 185 13.21 -5.42 9.52
N VAL A 186 12.15 -5.53 8.72
CA VAL A 186 10.77 -5.65 9.20
C VAL A 186 10.17 -6.96 8.71
N MET A 187 9.62 -7.73 9.65
CA MET A 187 8.91 -8.98 9.39
C MET A 187 7.41 -8.70 9.25
N TYR A 188 6.84 -9.10 8.11
CA TYR A 188 5.43 -8.93 7.77
C TYR A 188 4.71 -10.27 7.70
N CYS A 189 3.60 -10.37 8.42
CA CYS A 189 2.75 -11.54 8.42
C CYS A 189 1.81 -11.53 7.21
N ILE A 190 1.89 -12.55 6.35
CA ILE A 190 1.13 -12.59 5.09
C ILE A 190 -0.38 -12.70 5.31
N ASN A 191 -0.80 -13.15 6.50
CA ASN A 191 -2.19 -13.41 6.79
C ASN A 191 -3.07 -12.16 6.59
N GLY A 192 -4.08 -12.31 5.75
CA GLY A 192 -5.03 -11.26 5.41
C GLY A 192 -4.55 -10.27 4.36
N PHE A 193 -3.35 -10.40 3.77
CA PHE A 193 -2.85 -9.48 2.75
C PHE A 193 -3.80 -9.36 1.55
N ILE A 194 -4.25 -10.49 0.99
CA ILE A 194 -5.16 -10.47 -0.17
C ILE A 194 -6.50 -9.83 0.20
N GLY A 195 -7.04 -10.18 1.37
CA GLY A 195 -8.31 -9.65 1.85
C GLY A 195 -8.25 -8.15 2.16
N LYS A 196 -7.11 -7.66 2.65
CA LYS A 196 -6.92 -6.25 3.00
C LYS A 196 -6.71 -5.36 1.78
N ASN A 197 -6.15 -5.88 0.69
CA ASN A 197 -6.01 -5.16 -0.58
C ASN A 197 -7.22 -5.38 -1.52
N ASN A 198 -8.20 -6.21 -1.13
CA ASN A 198 -9.44 -6.43 -1.88
C ASN A 198 -10.62 -5.67 -1.24
N ASP A 199 -10.73 -4.38 -1.54
CA ASP A 199 -11.82 -3.51 -1.06
C ASP A 199 -13.07 -3.53 -1.97
N ASN A 200 -13.28 -4.59 -2.74
CA ASN A 200 -14.46 -4.68 -3.62
C ASN A 200 -15.76 -4.83 -2.83
N LEU A 201 -16.70 -3.89 -3.02
CA LEU A 201 -18.09 -4.04 -2.58
C LEU A 201 -18.93 -4.77 -3.62
N HIS A 202 -19.97 -5.45 -3.15
CA HIS A 202 -21.00 -5.97 -4.04
C HIS A 202 -21.78 -4.82 -4.65
N GLU A 203 -21.97 -4.83 -5.98
CA GLU A 203 -22.70 -3.79 -6.72
C GLU A 203 -24.09 -3.51 -6.13
N ASP A 204 -24.84 -4.54 -5.70
CA ASP A 204 -26.16 -4.30 -5.09
C ASP A 204 -26.12 -3.43 -3.83
N LEU A 205 -25.03 -3.52 -3.05
CA LEU A 205 -24.84 -2.67 -1.87
C LEU A 205 -24.52 -1.23 -2.27
N MET A 206 -23.82 -1.06 -3.38
CA MET A 206 -23.55 0.26 -3.97
C MET A 206 -24.82 0.88 -4.51
N ASP A 207 -25.66 0.11 -5.20
CA ASP A 207 -26.95 0.57 -5.71
C ASP A 207 -27.89 0.99 -4.59
N LEU A 208 -27.89 0.27 -3.46
CA LEU A 208 -28.65 0.66 -2.27
C LEU A 208 -28.20 2.01 -1.69
N LEU A 209 -26.90 2.33 -1.74
CA LEU A 209 -26.38 3.62 -1.25
C LEU A 209 -26.66 4.78 -2.22
N ARG A 210 -26.87 4.48 -3.51
CA ARG A 210 -27.19 5.48 -4.55
C ARG A 210 -28.68 5.81 -4.62
N ALA A 211 -29.54 4.92 -4.10
CA ALA A 211 -30.99 5.08 -4.06
C ALA A 211 -31.44 6.01 -2.92
#